data_AF-I0WI73-F1
#
_entry.id   AF-I0WI73-F1
#
_cell.length_a   1.000
_cell.length_b   1.000
_cell.length_c   1.000
_cell.angle_alpha   90.00
_cell.angle_beta   90.00
_cell.angle_gamma   90.00
#
_symmetry.space_group_name_H-M   'P 1'
#
loop_
_entity.id
_entity.type
_entity.pdbx_description
1 polymer ?
#
loop_
_entity_poly.entity_id
_entity_poly.type
_entity_poly.pdbx_seq_one_letter_code
_entity_poly.pdbx_strand_id
1 'polypeptide(L)'
;MKKLHFIFLFITILLLSCGGPTTENKIAESKEITGDQGAPFKYWTWITYNPKMTTEQYDELFKKFKGNGMDAVLVNTLTKPSDLELLVPIAQKNGIELHAWLMTMNRPGDEVALQNPDWYAVSREGKSCHDTRPYVDYYQWLCPTRKESRAHILGLVEGLARVEGVASVHLDYIRFSDIFLPIGLLPNYNLKQEEELPEFDFCYCDACVAEFESIHHKNPREFGNPAIDMEWKQFRLNKVKAIVDDAYEIAHKHGKKLTAAVFPYPEMADHMVRQRWDKWNIDVVLPMIYHNFYNEETDWIGYATAQGVKDLEGKNVELHTGVYVPPMSAEEIKEAIELARANGAKGIAFYDGNDLTEAQWKAIKESKK
;
A
#
# COMPACT_ATOMS: atom_id res chain seq x y z
N MET A 1 47.41 -68.33 1.67
CA MET A 1 48.75 -68.38 1.04
C MET A 1 49.51 -67.11 1.39
N LYS A 2 50.66 -67.27 2.07
CA LYS A 2 51.81 -66.35 2.26
C LYS A 2 51.53 -64.93 2.80
N LYS A 3 51.46 -64.75 4.12
CA LYS A 3 52.46 -64.07 4.99
C LYS A 3 53.84 -63.74 4.40
N LEU A 4 54.30 -62.49 4.61
CA LEU A 4 55.69 -62.05 4.94
C LEU A 4 55.61 -60.55 5.36
N HIS A 5 55.78 -60.16 6.63
CA HIS A 5 57.03 -59.82 7.34
C HIS A 5 57.88 -58.78 6.57
N PHE A 6 58.43 -57.69 7.10
CA PHE A 6 58.68 -57.10 8.43
C PHE A 6 59.14 -55.64 8.09
N ILE A 7 59.09 -54.62 8.93
CA ILE A 7 60.26 -54.11 9.68
C ILE A 7 59.79 -52.83 10.37
N PHE A 8 59.95 -52.82 11.69
CA PHE A 8 59.94 -51.64 12.55
C PHE A 8 61.32 -50.98 12.40
N LEU A 9 61.40 -49.69 12.07
CA LEU A 9 62.62 -48.92 12.24
C LEU A 9 62.31 -47.61 12.97
N PHE A 10 62.69 -47.61 14.25
CA PHE A 10 62.84 -46.44 15.09
C PHE A 10 63.98 -45.58 14.52
N ILE A 11 63.69 -44.33 14.15
CA ILE A 11 64.71 -43.28 14.01
C ILE A 11 64.23 -42.08 14.83
N THR A 12 64.88 -41.89 15.98
CA THR A 12 64.94 -40.66 16.75
C THR A 12 65.83 -39.66 16.01
N ILE A 13 65.43 -38.38 15.88
CA ILE A 13 66.31 -37.20 15.92
C ILE A 13 65.50 -35.91 16.18
N LEU A 14 65.88 -35.27 17.28
CA LEU A 14 65.87 -33.86 17.71
C LEU A 14 65.09 -32.76 16.97
N LEU A 15 64.17 -32.15 17.73
CA LEU A 15 64.15 -30.75 18.23
C LEU A 15 64.51 -29.55 17.33
N LEU A 16 63.59 -28.55 17.42
CA LEU A 16 63.69 -27.09 17.20
C LEU A 16 63.52 -26.63 15.73
N SER A 17 62.74 -25.60 15.38
CA SER A 17 62.12 -24.52 16.16
C SER A 17 61.20 -23.68 15.24
N CYS A 18 60.16 -23.08 15.84
CA CYS A 18 59.40 -21.88 15.42
C CYS A 18 58.53 -22.00 14.15
N GLY A 19 57.24 -21.65 14.14
CA GLY A 19 56.37 -21.05 15.14
C GLY A 19 55.05 -20.66 14.45
N GLY A 20 53.92 -20.88 15.14
CA GLY A 20 52.59 -20.51 14.66
C GLY A 20 51.52 -21.38 15.31
N PRO A 21 50.83 -20.90 16.37
CA PRO A 21 49.80 -21.69 17.02
C PRO A 21 48.54 -21.71 16.17
N THR A 22 48.14 -22.94 15.85
CA THR A 22 46.82 -23.35 15.40
C THR A 22 45.74 -22.85 16.36
N THR A 23 44.69 -22.28 15.78
CA THR A 23 43.46 -21.82 16.41
C THR A 23 42.80 -22.91 17.25
N GLU A 24 42.82 -22.71 18.58
CA GLU A 24 41.90 -23.34 19.52
C GLU A 24 40.66 -22.46 19.73
N ASN A 25 39.52 -23.14 19.83
CA ASN A 25 38.19 -22.61 20.07
C ASN A 25 38.16 -21.57 21.21
N LYS A 26 37.81 -20.33 20.86
CA LYS A 26 37.18 -19.41 21.80
C LYS A 26 35.68 -19.38 21.52
N ILE A 27 34.93 -19.87 22.49
CA ILE A 27 33.51 -19.57 22.68
C ILE A 27 33.41 -18.05 22.70
N ALA A 28 32.85 -17.47 21.64
CA ALA A 28 32.52 -16.07 21.60
C ALA A 28 31.30 -15.89 22.51
N GLU A 29 31.50 -15.13 23.59
CA GLU A 29 30.41 -14.53 24.35
C GLU A 29 29.45 -13.87 23.37
N SER A 30 28.19 -14.32 23.40
CA SER A 30 27.10 -13.65 22.73
C SER A 30 27.04 -12.24 23.26
N LYS A 31 27.52 -11.28 22.46
CA LYS A 31 27.11 -9.89 22.62
C LYS A 31 25.60 -9.91 22.60
N GLU A 32 24.99 -9.54 23.72
CA GLU A 32 23.61 -9.09 23.75
C GLU A 32 23.47 -8.09 22.61
N ILE A 33 22.76 -8.53 21.57
CA ILE A 33 22.14 -7.61 20.63
C ILE A 33 21.12 -6.89 21.51
N THR A 34 21.50 -5.72 22.02
CA THR A 34 20.55 -4.76 22.55
C THR A 34 19.58 -4.52 21.40
N GLY A 35 18.44 -5.20 21.48
CA GLY A 35 17.35 -5.04 20.53
C GLY A 35 17.10 -3.55 20.41
N ASP A 36 17.07 -3.08 19.16
CA ASP A 36 16.42 -1.83 18.85
C ASP A 36 15.11 -1.82 19.62
N GLN A 37 14.95 -0.88 20.56
CA GLN A 37 13.67 -0.63 21.23
C GLN A 37 12.77 -0.08 20.12
N GLY A 38 12.24 -1.01 19.31
CA GLY A 38 11.69 -0.72 18.01
C GLY A 38 10.64 0.37 18.11
N ALA A 39 10.55 1.20 17.07
CA ALA A 39 9.53 2.22 16.96
C ALA A 39 8.14 1.65 17.35
N PRO A 40 7.34 2.39 18.11
CA PRO A 40 6.07 1.90 18.61
C PRO A 40 5.15 1.48 17.45
N PHE A 41 4.52 0.31 17.57
CA PHE A 41 3.61 -0.21 16.56
C PHE A 41 2.40 0.73 16.42
N LYS A 42 2.22 1.33 15.25
CA LYS A 42 1.32 2.47 15.01
C LYS A 42 -0.10 2.03 14.66
N TYR A 43 -1.12 2.67 15.23
CA TYR A 43 -2.52 2.40 14.90
C TYR A 43 -3.12 3.55 14.09
N TRP A 44 -3.75 3.20 12.96
CA TRP A 44 -4.33 4.16 12.02
C TRP A 44 -5.83 3.94 11.86
N THR A 45 -6.53 4.98 11.43
CA THR A 45 -7.90 4.84 10.96
C THR A 45 -8.25 5.83 9.86
N TRP A 46 -9.26 5.51 9.05
CA TRP A 46 -9.78 6.39 8.00
C TRP A 46 -11.05 7.08 8.47
N ILE A 47 -11.24 8.32 8.02
CA ILE A 47 -12.49 9.04 8.11
C ILE A 47 -12.73 9.86 6.84
N THR A 48 -14.01 10.12 6.55
CA THR A 48 -14.39 11.17 5.60
C THR A 48 -14.81 12.42 6.36
N TYR A 49 -14.28 13.57 5.96
CA TYR A 49 -14.67 14.85 6.53
C TYR A 49 -16.15 15.13 6.23
N ASN A 50 -16.90 15.41 7.29
CA ASN A 50 -18.27 15.87 7.24
C ASN A 50 -18.33 17.38 7.57
N PRO A 51 -18.66 18.26 6.61
CA PRO A 51 -18.75 19.70 6.84
C PRO A 51 -19.90 20.11 7.77
N LYS A 52 -20.81 19.19 8.12
CA LYS A 52 -21.89 19.44 9.09
C LYS A 52 -21.45 19.26 10.54
N MET A 53 -20.28 18.66 10.79
CA MET A 53 -19.75 18.50 12.14
C MET A 53 -19.01 19.78 12.58
N THR A 54 -19.24 20.20 13.83
CA THR A 54 -18.53 21.34 14.42
C THR A 54 -17.11 20.98 14.84
N THR A 55 -16.29 21.99 15.11
CA THR A 55 -14.93 21.82 15.63
C THR A 55 -14.91 21.07 16.96
N GLU A 56 -15.91 21.26 17.82
CA GLU A 56 -16.05 20.56 19.09
C GLU A 56 -16.36 19.07 18.87
N GLN A 57 -17.19 18.74 17.89
CA GLN A 57 -17.49 17.35 17.55
C GLN A 57 -16.26 16.63 17.00
N TYR A 58 -15.42 17.30 16.21
CA TYR A 58 -14.13 16.75 15.79
C TYR A 58 -13.14 16.62 16.96
N ASP A 59 -13.12 17.56 17.90
CA ASP A 59 -12.31 17.46 19.12
C ASP A 59 -12.71 16.22 19.94
N GLU A 60 -14.01 16.00 20.12
CA GLU A 60 -14.53 14.80 20.79
C GLU A 60 -14.19 13.50 20.03
N LEU A 61 -14.30 13.51 18.69
CA LEU A 61 -13.94 12.37 17.85
C LEU A 61 -12.45 12.01 17.99
N PHE A 62 -11.56 13.00 17.88
CA PHE A 62 -10.11 12.76 18.01
C PHE A 62 -9.71 12.38 19.44
N LYS A 63 -10.38 12.91 20.47
CA LYS A 63 -10.24 12.42 21.85
C LYS A 63 -10.64 10.96 21.97
N LYS A 64 -11.78 10.57 21.37
CA LYS A 64 -12.23 9.16 21.37
C LYS A 64 -11.21 8.27 20.69
N PHE A 65 -10.71 8.66 19.51
CA PHE A 65 -9.69 7.92 18.79
C PHE A 65 -8.40 7.77 19.60
N LYS A 66 -7.85 8.87 20.12
CA LYS A 66 -6.63 8.82 20.94
C LYS A 66 -6.82 8.00 22.20
N GLY A 67 -7.94 8.18 22.89
CA GLY A 67 -8.29 7.45 24.12
C GLY A 67 -8.49 5.95 23.92
N ASN A 68 -8.71 5.50 22.68
CA ASN A 68 -8.75 4.10 22.27
C ASN A 68 -7.49 3.61 21.56
N GLY A 69 -6.42 4.41 21.55
CA GLY A 69 -5.10 3.99 21.09
C GLY A 69 -4.79 4.29 19.62
N MET A 70 -5.63 5.04 18.90
CA MET A 70 -5.28 5.53 17.56
C MET A 70 -4.15 6.57 17.65
N ASP A 71 -3.20 6.48 16.73
CA ASP A 71 -2.10 7.43 16.60
C ASP A 71 -2.27 8.35 15.40
N ALA A 72 -2.85 7.82 14.32
CA ALA A 72 -2.94 8.52 13.04
C ALA A 72 -4.34 8.39 12.41
N VAL A 73 -4.75 9.46 11.72
CA VAL A 73 -6.03 9.53 11.01
C VAL A 73 -5.80 9.96 9.56
N LEU A 74 -6.30 9.16 8.63
CA LEU A 74 -6.33 9.42 7.19
C LEU A 74 -7.68 10.07 6.86
N VAL A 75 -7.68 11.35 6.50
CA VAL A 75 -8.92 12.12 6.33
C VAL A 75 -9.15 12.51 4.87
N ASN A 76 -10.29 12.10 4.32
CA ASN A 76 -10.74 12.54 3.00
C ASN A 76 -11.56 13.81 3.14
N THR A 77 -10.99 14.94 2.72
CA THR A 77 -11.67 16.25 2.69
C THR A 77 -12.28 16.57 1.32
N LEU A 78 -12.52 15.55 0.49
CA LEU A 78 -12.82 15.72 -0.93
C LEU A 78 -11.76 16.59 -1.63
N THR A 79 -10.51 16.43 -1.19
CA THR A 79 -9.35 17.18 -1.71
C THR A 79 -9.40 18.70 -1.45
N LYS A 80 -10.01 19.14 -0.34
CA LYS A 80 -10.03 20.56 0.05
C LYS A 80 -8.98 20.86 1.12
N PRO A 81 -7.94 21.67 0.81
CA PRO A 81 -6.92 22.07 1.79
C PRO A 81 -7.48 22.85 2.98
N SER A 82 -8.47 23.74 2.76
CA SER A 82 -9.08 24.54 3.83
C SER A 82 -9.72 23.70 4.94
N ASP A 83 -10.30 22.56 4.57
CA ASP A 83 -10.93 21.66 5.53
C ASP A 83 -9.86 20.90 6.34
N LEU A 84 -8.68 20.64 5.75
CA LEU A 84 -7.53 20.11 6.48
C LEU A 84 -6.96 21.13 7.45
N GLU A 85 -6.80 22.38 7.02
CA GLU A 85 -6.31 23.49 7.86
C GLU A 85 -7.17 23.67 9.12
N LEU A 86 -8.48 23.43 9.01
CA LEU A 86 -9.40 23.43 10.15
C LEU A 86 -9.14 22.27 11.12
N LEU A 87 -8.87 21.06 10.60
CA LEU A 87 -8.72 19.84 11.40
C LEU A 87 -7.34 19.69 12.06
N VAL A 88 -6.27 20.18 11.40
CA VAL A 88 -4.89 20.07 11.89
C VAL A 88 -4.73 20.51 13.35
N PRO A 89 -5.14 21.72 13.78
CA PRO A 89 -4.93 22.15 15.16
C PRO A 89 -5.72 21.29 16.17
N ILE A 90 -6.88 20.78 15.76
CA ILE A 90 -7.72 19.90 16.59
C ILE A 90 -7.05 18.53 16.77
N ALA A 91 -6.51 17.96 15.68
CA ALA A 91 -5.79 16.69 15.71
C ALA A 91 -4.51 16.80 16.58
N GLN A 92 -3.72 17.85 16.38
CA GLN A 92 -2.49 18.10 17.14
C GLN A 92 -2.76 18.27 18.64
N LYS A 93 -3.79 19.05 19.02
CA LYS A 93 -4.24 19.20 20.40
C LYS A 93 -4.51 17.85 21.08
N ASN A 94 -5.00 16.87 20.30
CA ASN A 94 -5.34 15.53 20.78
C ASN A 94 -4.25 14.49 20.54
N GLY A 95 -3.07 14.89 20.06
CA GLY A 95 -1.93 13.99 19.81
C GLY A 95 -2.20 12.95 18.71
N ILE A 96 -2.99 13.34 17.69
CA ILE A 96 -3.28 12.56 16.49
C ILE A 96 -2.45 13.11 15.32
N GLU A 97 -1.75 12.23 14.61
CA GLU A 97 -1.14 12.53 13.31
C GLU A 97 -2.21 12.58 12.23
N LEU A 98 -2.36 13.72 11.55
CA LEU A 98 -3.35 13.89 10.48
C LEU A 98 -2.70 13.72 9.10
N HIS A 99 -3.30 12.87 8.27
CA HIS A 99 -2.82 12.54 6.94
C HIS A 99 -3.88 12.89 5.89
N ALA A 100 -3.48 13.59 4.83
CA ALA A 100 -4.39 14.03 3.78
C ALA A 100 -4.70 12.87 2.82
N TRP A 101 -5.89 12.27 2.92
CA TRP A 101 -6.32 11.18 2.06
C TRP A 101 -6.89 11.73 0.74
N LEU A 102 -6.26 11.29 -0.36
CA LEU A 102 -6.60 11.63 -1.73
C LEU A 102 -7.08 10.37 -2.46
N MET A 103 -8.31 10.37 -2.98
CA MET A 103 -8.66 9.48 -4.08
C MET A 103 -7.93 9.97 -5.32
N THR A 104 -6.95 9.20 -5.81
CA THR A 104 -5.90 9.69 -6.71
C THR A 104 -6.33 9.59 -8.17
N MET A 105 -6.35 8.40 -8.76
CA MET A 105 -6.75 8.25 -10.17
C MET A 105 -8.27 8.09 -10.32
N ASN A 106 -8.96 7.63 -9.29
CA ASN A 106 -10.42 7.63 -9.24
C ASN A 106 -10.92 8.96 -8.68
N ARG A 107 -11.59 9.78 -9.50
CA ARG A 107 -11.96 11.17 -9.18
C ARG A 107 -13.47 11.43 -9.34
N PRO A 108 -14.32 10.78 -8.52
CA PRO A 108 -15.76 11.03 -8.58
C PRO A 108 -16.09 12.48 -8.23
N GLY A 109 -16.88 13.14 -9.07
CA GLY A 109 -17.37 14.50 -8.81
C GLY A 109 -16.30 15.60 -8.83
N ASP A 110 -15.11 15.33 -9.37
CA ASP A 110 -14.07 16.35 -9.56
C ASP A 110 -14.47 17.30 -10.70
N GLU A 111 -14.84 18.53 -10.34
CA GLU A 111 -15.38 19.53 -11.29
C GLU A 111 -14.41 19.89 -12.41
N VAL A 112 -13.11 19.92 -12.13
CA VAL A 112 -12.09 20.22 -13.15
C VAL A 112 -11.95 19.04 -14.09
N ALA A 113 -11.88 17.82 -13.55
CA ALA A 113 -11.82 16.62 -14.38
C ALA A 113 -13.06 16.49 -15.29
N LEU A 114 -14.26 16.71 -14.76
CA LEU A 114 -15.53 16.62 -15.51
C LEU A 114 -15.61 17.57 -16.71
N GLN A 115 -14.90 18.71 -16.66
CA GLN A 115 -14.82 19.65 -17.77
C GLN A 115 -13.82 19.22 -18.86
N ASN A 116 -13.05 18.16 -18.63
CA ASN A 116 -12.03 17.63 -19.53
C ASN A 116 -12.27 16.14 -19.85
N PRO A 117 -13.28 15.79 -20.67
CA PRO A 117 -13.66 14.40 -20.95
C PRO A 117 -12.52 13.53 -21.52
N ASP A 118 -11.55 14.14 -22.21
CA ASP A 118 -10.39 13.48 -22.81
C ASP A 118 -9.34 13.01 -21.79
N TRP A 119 -9.45 13.46 -20.54
CA TRP A 119 -8.61 13.02 -19.43
C TRP A 119 -8.97 11.63 -18.91
N TYR A 120 -10.19 11.17 -19.16
CA TYR A 120 -10.68 9.92 -18.58
C TYR A 120 -10.06 8.69 -19.22
N ALA A 121 -9.92 7.63 -18.41
CA ALA A 121 -9.49 6.34 -18.89
C ALA A 121 -10.54 5.75 -19.85
N VAL A 122 -10.09 5.01 -20.84
CA VAL A 122 -10.94 4.35 -21.84
C VAL A 122 -10.74 2.84 -21.73
N SER A 123 -11.83 2.08 -21.65
CA SER A 123 -11.79 0.62 -21.56
C SER A 123 -11.32 0.01 -22.88
N ARG A 124 -10.98 -1.28 -22.90
CA ARG A 124 -10.67 -2.00 -24.14
C ARG A 124 -11.82 -1.99 -25.14
N GLU A 125 -13.07 -1.85 -24.68
CA GLU A 125 -14.25 -1.68 -25.54
C GLU A 125 -14.36 -0.28 -26.16
N GLY A 126 -13.47 0.65 -25.83
CA GLY A 126 -13.52 2.03 -26.29
C GLY A 126 -14.48 2.91 -25.48
N LYS A 127 -14.95 2.49 -24.30
CA LYS A 127 -15.85 3.28 -23.46
C LYS A 127 -15.06 4.15 -22.48
N SER A 128 -15.34 5.45 -22.49
CA SER A 128 -14.71 6.41 -21.57
C SER A 128 -15.31 6.32 -20.16
N CYS A 129 -14.46 6.42 -19.14
CA CYS A 129 -14.87 6.59 -17.74
C CYS A 129 -15.56 7.94 -17.46
N HIS A 130 -15.56 8.87 -18.42
CA HIS A 130 -16.39 10.07 -18.34
C HIS A 130 -17.88 9.73 -18.50
N ASP A 131 -18.20 8.81 -19.42
CA ASP A 131 -19.57 8.49 -19.83
C ASP A 131 -20.10 7.17 -19.24
N THR A 132 -19.21 6.22 -18.96
CA THR A 132 -19.52 4.90 -18.40
C THR A 132 -18.80 4.71 -17.06
N ARG A 133 -19.36 3.90 -16.15
CA ARG A 133 -18.75 3.60 -14.84
C ARG A 133 -18.52 2.09 -14.72
N PRO A 134 -17.27 1.61 -14.53
CA PRO A 134 -17.03 0.21 -14.27
C PRO A 134 -17.46 -0.14 -12.84
N TYR A 135 -18.24 -1.21 -12.68
CA TYR A 135 -18.75 -1.76 -11.41
C TYR A 135 -19.72 -0.86 -10.62
N VAL A 136 -19.31 0.36 -10.25
CA VAL A 136 -20.03 1.27 -9.34
C VAL A 136 -19.98 2.71 -9.84
N ASP A 137 -21.02 3.49 -9.51
CA ASP A 137 -21.21 4.85 -10.06
C ASP A 137 -20.07 5.84 -9.77
N TYR A 138 -19.33 5.63 -8.68
CA TYR A 138 -18.23 6.49 -8.28
C TYR A 138 -16.88 6.11 -8.93
N TYR A 139 -16.82 5.06 -9.76
CA TYR A 139 -15.60 4.71 -10.50
C TYR A 139 -15.44 5.60 -11.73
N GLN A 140 -14.84 6.77 -11.51
CA GLN A 140 -14.53 7.80 -12.49
C GLN A 140 -13.01 7.92 -12.64
N TRP A 141 -12.44 7.03 -13.44
CA TRP A 141 -10.99 6.90 -13.56
C TRP A 141 -10.37 7.85 -14.57
N LEU A 142 -9.31 8.53 -14.15
CA LEU A 142 -8.47 9.37 -14.98
C LEU A 142 -7.32 8.57 -15.61
N CYS A 143 -6.85 9.03 -16.77
CA CYS A 143 -5.77 8.43 -17.51
C CYS A 143 -4.40 8.90 -16.99
N PRO A 144 -3.53 8.00 -16.48
CA PRO A 144 -2.22 8.40 -15.93
C PRO A 144 -1.20 8.82 -17.01
N THR A 145 -1.51 8.59 -18.29
CA THR A 145 -0.64 8.91 -19.43
C THR A 145 -0.92 10.31 -20.00
N ARG A 146 -2.15 10.82 -19.86
CA ARG A 146 -2.52 12.16 -20.32
C ARG A 146 -1.78 13.19 -19.44
N LYS A 147 -1.02 14.08 -20.06
CA LYS A 147 -0.14 15.03 -19.35
C LYS A 147 -0.94 15.96 -18.46
N GLU A 148 -2.06 16.45 -18.97
CA GLU A 148 -2.98 17.38 -18.32
C GLU A 148 -3.68 16.72 -17.13
N SER A 149 -4.15 15.48 -17.32
CA SER A 149 -4.72 14.68 -16.24
C SER A 149 -3.72 14.40 -15.11
N ARG A 150 -2.50 13.99 -15.46
CA ARG A 150 -1.42 13.79 -14.49
C ARG A 150 -1.06 15.09 -13.78
N ALA A 151 -0.94 16.20 -14.51
CA ALA A 151 -0.63 17.50 -13.92
C ALA A 151 -1.72 17.96 -12.94
N HIS A 152 -3.00 17.70 -13.25
CA HIS A 152 -4.10 17.95 -12.31
C HIS A 152 -3.91 17.16 -11.01
N ILE A 153 -3.69 15.84 -11.09
CA ILE A 153 -3.46 15.00 -9.91
C ILE A 153 -2.26 15.46 -9.08
N LEU A 154 -1.14 15.79 -9.72
CA LEU A 154 0.05 16.28 -9.03
C LEU A 154 -0.18 17.66 -8.39
N GLY A 155 -1.00 18.51 -8.99
CA GLY A 155 -1.43 19.77 -8.41
C GLY A 155 -2.29 19.57 -7.15
N LEU A 156 -3.16 18.55 -7.15
CA LEU A 156 -3.92 18.17 -5.95
C LEU A 156 -2.99 17.68 -4.83
N VAL A 157 -2.02 16.82 -5.15
CA VAL A 157 -0.99 16.37 -4.20
C VAL A 157 -0.23 17.56 -3.62
N GLU A 158 0.22 18.50 -4.45
CA GLU A 158 0.94 19.70 -4.01
C GLU A 158 0.07 20.58 -3.10
N GLY A 159 -1.21 20.77 -3.45
CA GLY A 159 -2.16 21.53 -2.65
C GLY A 159 -2.34 20.96 -1.24
N LEU A 160 -2.47 19.63 -1.13
CA LEU A 160 -2.56 18.96 0.17
C LEU A 160 -1.23 18.98 0.94
N ALA A 161 -0.10 18.83 0.24
CA ALA A 161 1.23 18.82 0.86
C ALA A 161 1.62 20.18 1.45
N ARG A 162 1.06 21.28 0.94
CA ARG A 162 1.29 22.64 1.46
C ARG A 162 0.63 22.92 2.81
N VAL A 163 -0.34 22.11 3.22
CA VAL A 163 -1.04 22.32 4.49
C VAL A 163 -0.07 22.07 5.65
N GLU A 164 0.17 23.11 6.46
CA GLU A 164 1.00 23.02 7.65
C GLU A 164 0.40 22.01 8.65
N GLY A 165 1.25 21.25 9.33
CA GLY A 165 0.81 20.27 10.34
C GLY A 165 0.21 18.94 9.83
N VAL A 166 -0.13 18.82 8.54
CA VAL A 166 -0.37 17.50 7.92
C VAL A 166 0.93 16.70 7.87
N ALA A 167 0.87 15.41 8.25
CA ALA A 167 2.03 14.52 8.34
C ALA A 167 2.42 13.88 7.00
N SER A 168 1.43 13.56 6.16
CA SER A 168 1.67 13.02 4.82
C SER A 168 0.52 13.33 3.87
N VAL A 169 0.79 13.20 2.57
CA VAL A 169 -0.26 12.94 1.58
C VAL A 169 -0.42 11.43 1.43
N HIS A 170 -1.66 10.95 1.44
CA HIS A 170 -2.01 9.54 1.34
C HIS A 170 -2.75 9.27 0.03
N LEU A 171 -2.11 8.51 -0.86
CA LEU A 171 -2.63 8.13 -2.16
C LEU A 171 -3.49 6.88 -2.05
N ASP A 172 -4.79 7.04 -2.21
CA ASP A 172 -5.72 5.93 -2.42
C ASP A 172 -6.14 5.89 -3.89
N TYR A 173 -6.61 4.74 -4.37
CA TYR A 173 -6.96 4.53 -5.79
C TYR A 173 -5.84 4.97 -6.76
N ILE A 174 -4.57 4.83 -6.39
CA ILE A 174 -3.41 5.06 -7.27
C ILE A 174 -3.15 3.82 -8.13
N ARG A 175 -4.03 3.62 -9.12
CA ARG A 175 -4.11 2.43 -9.98
C ARG A 175 -5.03 2.69 -11.19
N PHE A 176 -5.18 1.69 -12.06
CA PHE A 176 -6.30 1.64 -13.01
C PHE A 176 -7.54 1.07 -12.33
N SER A 177 -8.70 1.14 -13.00
CA SER A 177 -9.87 0.36 -12.57
C SER A 177 -9.49 -1.11 -12.36
N ASP A 178 -10.12 -1.70 -11.36
CA ASP A 178 -9.88 -3.07 -10.96
C ASP A 178 -10.12 -4.03 -12.13
N ILE A 179 -9.08 -4.72 -12.58
CA ILE A 179 -9.16 -5.68 -13.70
C ILE A 179 -9.90 -6.93 -13.23
N PHE A 180 -9.59 -7.36 -12.00
CA PHE A 180 -10.32 -8.35 -11.25
C PHE A 180 -10.78 -7.75 -9.93
N LEU A 181 -12.04 -7.93 -9.59
CA LEU A 181 -12.50 -7.70 -8.23
C LEU A 181 -12.03 -8.84 -7.29
N PRO A 182 -11.87 -8.54 -5.99
CA PRO A 182 -11.80 -9.59 -4.97
C PRO A 182 -12.96 -10.58 -5.10
N ILE A 183 -12.66 -11.87 -5.01
CA ILE A 183 -13.62 -12.95 -5.33
C ILE A 183 -14.90 -12.90 -4.48
N GLY A 184 -14.80 -12.49 -3.22
CA GLY A 184 -15.94 -12.31 -2.31
C GLY A 184 -16.86 -11.16 -2.69
N LEU A 185 -16.42 -10.23 -3.55
CA LEU A 185 -17.24 -9.13 -4.05
C LEU A 185 -17.99 -9.47 -5.33
N LEU A 186 -17.54 -10.46 -6.12
CA LEU A 186 -18.15 -10.81 -7.42
C LEU A 186 -19.67 -11.07 -7.35
N PRO A 187 -20.24 -11.74 -6.33
CA PRO A 187 -21.68 -11.95 -6.24
C PRO A 187 -22.49 -10.66 -6.18
N ASN A 188 -21.94 -9.59 -5.58
CA ASN A 188 -22.62 -8.29 -5.46
C ASN A 188 -22.82 -7.61 -6.83
N TYR A 189 -22.02 -7.99 -7.82
CA TYR A 189 -22.08 -7.47 -9.19
C TYR A 189 -22.71 -8.45 -10.17
N ASN A 190 -23.11 -9.65 -9.72
CA ASN A 190 -23.53 -10.75 -10.60
C ASN A 190 -22.49 -11.02 -11.72
N LEU A 191 -21.20 -10.99 -11.35
CA LEU A 191 -20.08 -11.16 -12.27
C LEU A 191 -19.37 -12.49 -12.06
N LYS A 192 -18.82 -13.01 -13.16
CA LYS A 192 -17.84 -14.10 -13.16
C LYS A 192 -16.62 -13.64 -13.95
N GLN A 193 -15.47 -13.49 -13.29
CA GLN A 193 -14.24 -13.00 -13.92
C GLN A 193 -13.18 -14.10 -13.95
N GLU A 194 -13.10 -14.82 -15.06
CA GLU A 194 -12.07 -15.86 -15.32
C GLU A 194 -10.98 -15.37 -16.29
N GLU A 195 -11.20 -14.21 -16.90
CA GLU A 195 -10.29 -13.55 -17.84
C GLU A 195 -10.35 -12.03 -17.62
N GLU A 196 -9.38 -11.30 -18.20
CA GLU A 196 -9.44 -9.83 -18.22
C GLU A 196 -10.58 -9.38 -19.13
N LEU A 197 -11.72 -9.00 -18.53
CA LEU A 197 -12.89 -8.57 -19.28
C LEU A 197 -12.65 -7.21 -19.96
N PRO A 198 -13.01 -7.04 -21.25
CA PRO A 198 -12.75 -5.79 -21.98
C PRO A 198 -13.31 -4.53 -21.32
N GLU A 199 -14.46 -4.63 -20.65
CA GLU A 199 -15.12 -3.52 -19.96
C GLU A 199 -14.36 -3.02 -18.72
N PHE A 200 -13.48 -3.86 -18.15
CA PHE A 200 -12.68 -3.56 -16.95
C PHE A 200 -11.17 -3.47 -17.24
N ASP A 201 -10.75 -3.72 -18.48
CA ASP A 201 -9.35 -3.62 -18.91
C ASP A 201 -9.05 -2.20 -19.41
N PHE A 202 -8.35 -1.42 -18.58
CA PHE A 202 -7.97 -0.03 -18.86
C PHE A 202 -6.43 0.13 -18.91
N CYS A 203 -5.87 1.14 -19.57
CA CYS A 203 -6.52 2.20 -20.35
C CYS A 203 -6.09 2.13 -21.82
N TYR A 204 -7.06 2.11 -22.73
CA TYR A 204 -6.90 2.08 -24.19
C TYR A 204 -7.20 3.44 -24.86
N CYS A 205 -7.06 4.56 -24.15
CA CYS A 205 -7.23 5.88 -24.75
C CYS A 205 -6.11 6.19 -25.75
N ASP A 206 -6.33 7.14 -26.66
CA ASP A 206 -5.35 7.45 -27.72
C ASP A 206 -3.97 7.86 -27.18
N ALA A 207 -3.88 8.56 -26.04
CA ALA A 207 -2.59 8.87 -25.44
C ALA A 207 -1.83 7.62 -25.00
N CYS A 208 -2.50 6.65 -24.36
CA CYS A 208 -1.88 5.40 -23.95
C CYS A 208 -1.40 4.59 -25.16
N VAL A 209 -2.26 4.47 -26.17
CA VAL A 209 -1.96 3.70 -27.38
C VAL A 209 -0.81 4.34 -28.15
N ALA A 210 -0.89 5.64 -28.43
CA ALA A 210 0.14 6.33 -29.21
C ALA A 210 1.50 6.33 -28.50
N GLU A 211 1.54 6.55 -27.17
CA GLU A 211 2.80 6.50 -26.44
C GLU A 211 3.38 5.09 -26.43
N PHE A 212 2.55 4.07 -26.19
CA PHE A 212 3.00 2.69 -26.22
C PHE A 212 3.51 2.26 -27.61
N GLU A 213 2.79 2.59 -28.67
CA GLU A 213 3.21 2.35 -30.06
C GLU A 213 4.55 3.03 -30.38
N SER A 214 4.78 4.23 -29.86
CA SER A 214 6.04 4.95 -30.09
C SER A 214 7.26 4.26 -29.46
N ILE A 215 7.05 3.49 -28.38
CA ILE A 215 8.11 2.81 -27.62
C ILE A 215 8.29 1.35 -28.10
N HIS A 216 7.18 0.66 -28.38
CA HIS A 216 7.16 -0.79 -28.62
C HIS A 216 6.77 -1.18 -30.05
N HIS A 217 6.42 -0.22 -30.91
CA HIS A 217 6.09 -0.41 -32.32
C HIS A 217 4.93 -1.39 -32.59
N LYS A 218 3.94 -1.42 -31.68
CA LYS A 218 2.77 -2.32 -31.77
C LYS A 218 1.53 -1.69 -31.12
N ASN A 219 0.35 -1.95 -31.70
CA ASN A 219 -0.92 -1.38 -31.23
C ASN A 219 -1.67 -2.36 -30.31
N PRO A 220 -1.94 -2.01 -29.03
CA PRO A 220 -2.63 -2.90 -28.11
C PRO A 220 -4.11 -3.14 -28.46
N ARG A 221 -4.71 -2.29 -29.32
CA ARG A 221 -6.07 -2.51 -29.85
C ARG A 221 -6.13 -3.61 -30.91
N GLU A 222 -4.99 -3.98 -31.48
CA GLU A 222 -4.88 -5.03 -32.52
C GLU A 222 -4.48 -6.39 -31.93
N PHE A 223 -4.23 -6.47 -30.62
CA PHE A 223 -3.82 -7.71 -29.98
C PHE A 223 -4.97 -8.71 -29.90
N GLY A 224 -4.70 -9.96 -30.27
CA GLY A 224 -5.65 -11.06 -30.07
C GLY A 224 -5.86 -11.39 -28.59
N ASN A 225 -4.83 -11.25 -27.75
CA ASN A 225 -4.92 -11.40 -26.31
C ASN A 225 -3.99 -10.40 -25.59
N PRO A 226 -4.49 -9.19 -25.23
CA PRO A 226 -3.69 -8.20 -24.53
C PRO A 226 -3.23 -8.62 -23.13
N ALA A 227 -3.91 -9.57 -22.47
CA ALA A 227 -3.61 -9.96 -21.09
C ALA A 227 -2.24 -10.65 -20.95
N ILE A 228 -1.77 -11.31 -22.01
CA ILE A 228 -0.47 -12.00 -22.04
C ILE A 228 0.66 -11.10 -22.57
N ASP A 229 0.36 -9.88 -23.00
CA ASP A 229 1.37 -8.97 -23.52
C ASP A 229 2.13 -8.28 -22.36
N MET A 230 3.36 -8.74 -22.12
CA MET A 230 4.16 -8.27 -20.99
C MET A 230 4.58 -6.80 -21.13
N GLU A 231 4.82 -6.32 -22.35
CA GLU A 231 5.20 -4.92 -22.57
C GLU A 231 4.01 -4.00 -22.29
N TRP A 232 2.80 -4.37 -22.71
CA TRP A 232 1.60 -3.59 -22.43
C TRP A 232 1.25 -3.55 -20.96
N LYS A 233 1.38 -4.69 -20.26
CA LYS A 233 1.24 -4.75 -18.81
C LYS A 233 2.30 -3.87 -18.12
N GLN A 234 3.56 -3.98 -18.52
CA GLN A 234 4.66 -3.21 -17.92
C GLN A 234 4.55 -1.71 -18.20
N PHE A 235 4.08 -1.31 -19.38
CA PHE A 235 3.76 0.08 -19.70
C PHE A 235 2.76 0.66 -18.71
N ARG A 236 1.64 -0.04 -18.47
CA ARG A 236 0.61 0.39 -17.52
C ARG A 236 1.14 0.50 -16.09
N LEU A 237 1.91 -0.49 -15.63
CA LEU A 237 2.60 -0.43 -14.33
C LEU A 237 3.50 0.80 -14.20
N ASN A 238 4.27 1.10 -15.25
CA ASN A 238 5.19 2.23 -15.27
C ASN A 238 4.45 3.58 -15.25
N LYS A 239 3.26 3.66 -15.85
CA LYS A 239 2.44 4.88 -15.81
C LYS A 239 1.93 5.20 -14.41
N VAL A 240 1.47 4.18 -13.67
CA VAL A 240 1.11 4.35 -12.26
C VAL A 240 2.34 4.73 -11.44
N LYS A 241 3.45 3.98 -11.58
CA LYS A 241 4.70 4.26 -10.87
C LYS A 241 5.16 5.70 -11.08
N ALA A 242 5.15 6.19 -12.32
CA ALA A 242 5.67 7.51 -12.62
C ALA A 242 4.87 8.62 -11.94
N ILE A 243 3.57 8.45 -11.69
CA ILE A 243 2.78 9.41 -10.88
C ILE A 243 3.21 9.37 -9.43
N VAL A 244 3.42 8.16 -8.88
CA VAL A 244 3.88 7.99 -7.50
C VAL A 244 5.26 8.63 -7.30
N ASP A 245 6.19 8.43 -8.23
CA ASP A 245 7.53 9.04 -8.17
C ASP A 245 7.45 10.58 -8.17
N ASP A 246 6.65 11.19 -9.06
CA ASP A 246 6.48 12.65 -9.08
C ASP A 246 5.79 13.16 -7.79
N ALA A 247 4.78 12.43 -7.31
CA ALA A 247 4.09 12.76 -6.07
C ALA A 247 5.02 12.68 -4.85
N TYR A 248 6.00 11.75 -4.88
CA TYR A 248 7.01 11.60 -3.83
C TYR A 248 7.88 12.85 -3.74
N GLU A 249 8.43 13.29 -4.87
CA GLU A 249 9.24 14.51 -4.95
C GLU A 249 8.44 15.74 -4.49
N ILE A 250 7.17 15.86 -4.90
CA ILE A 250 6.29 16.97 -4.49
C ILE A 250 6.03 16.95 -2.98
N ALA A 251 5.68 15.80 -2.41
CA ALA A 251 5.41 15.68 -0.98
C ALA A 251 6.67 16.04 -0.16
N HIS A 252 7.82 15.49 -0.53
CA HIS A 252 9.10 15.71 0.16
C HIS A 252 9.62 17.14 0.01
N LYS A 253 9.39 17.79 -1.14
CA LYS A 253 9.66 19.24 -1.33
C LYS A 253 8.93 20.10 -0.29
N HIS A 254 7.77 19.66 0.19
CA HIS A 254 7.00 20.32 1.23
C HIS A 254 7.21 19.73 2.64
N GLY A 255 8.25 18.89 2.82
CA GLY A 255 8.58 18.25 4.09
C GLY A 255 7.55 17.25 4.56
N LYS A 256 6.76 16.67 3.64
CA LYS A 256 5.71 15.69 3.93
C LYS A 256 6.13 14.31 3.47
N LYS A 257 5.70 13.28 4.20
CA LYS A 257 5.78 11.91 3.69
C LYS A 257 4.79 11.69 2.55
N LEU A 258 5.06 10.71 1.70
CA LEU A 258 4.09 10.11 0.81
C LEU A 258 3.72 8.71 1.31
N THR A 259 2.43 8.45 1.43
CA THR A 259 1.89 7.15 1.83
C THR A 259 0.83 6.68 0.84
N ALA A 260 0.50 5.39 0.79
CA ALA A 260 -0.52 4.90 -0.14
C ALA A 260 -1.31 3.70 0.39
N ALA A 261 -2.60 3.64 0.08
CA ALA A 261 -3.41 2.44 0.16
C ALA A 261 -3.15 1.57 -1.08
N VAL A 262 -2.77 0.30 -0.85
CA VAL A 262 -2.37 -0.61 -1.92
C VAL A 262 -3.05 -1.96 -1.80
N PHE A 263 -3.06 -2.76 -2.86
CA PHE A 263 -3.57 -4.13 -2.80
C PHE A 263 -2.63 -5.06 -2.00
N PRO A 264 -3.16 -6.17 -1.43
CA PRO A 264 -2.55 -6.93 -0.33
C PRO A 264 -1.04 -7.20 -0.41
N TYR A 265 -0.57 -7.77 -1.52
CA TYR A 265 0.86 -7.98 -1.78
C TYR A 265 1.18 -7.77 -3.27
N PRO A 266 2.43 -7.42 -3.63
CA PRO A 266 2.76 -6.91 -4.95
C PRO A 266 2.38 -7.81 -6.13
N GLU A 267 2.50 -9.13 -5.98
CA GLU A 267 2.10 -10.08 -7.03
C GLU A 267 0.58 -10.05 -7.30
N MET A 268 -0.23 -10.10 -6.25
CA MET A 268 -1.68 -9.97 -6.35
C MET A 268 -2.08 -8.58 -6.87
N ALA A 269 -1.46 -7.53 -6.33
CA ALA A 269 -1.71 -6.14 -6.71
C ALA A 269 -1.41 -5.87 -8.20
N ASP A 270 -0.36 -6.50 -8.74
CA ASP A 270 -0.01 -6.44 -10.15
C ASP A 270 -1.08 -7.09 -11.03
N HIS A 271 -1.51 -8.28 -10.65
CA HIS A 271 -2.51 -9.05 -11.38
C HIS A 271 -3.88 -8.37 -11.37
N MET A 272 -4.33 -7.90 -10.20
CA MET A 272 -5.68 -7.38 -10.02
C MET A 272 -5.84 -5.93 -10.48
N VAL A 273 -4.84 -5.08 -10.24
CA VAL A 273 -5.03 -3.62 -10.38
C VAL A 273 -3.84 -2.87 -10.99
N ARG A 274 -2.83 -3.58 -11.49
CA ARG A 274 -1.60 -2.98 -12.05
C ARG A 274 -0.89 -2.08 -11.04
N GLN A 275 -0.73 -2.57 -9.82
CA GLN A 275 0.16 -1.98 -8.83
C GLN A 275 1.39 -2.86 -8.64
N ARG A 276 2.57 -2.25 -8.74
CA ARG A 276 3.85 -2.83 -8.30
C ARG A 276 4.46 -1.90 -7.28
N TRP A 277 3.78 -1.81 -6.15
CA TRP A 277 4.11 -0.88 -5.08
C TRP A 277 5.45 -1.19 -4.42
N ASP A 278 5.92 -2.42 -4.53
CA ASP A 278 7.29 -2.82 -4.22
C ASP A 278 8.32 -2.03 -5.04
N LYS A 279 7.96 -1.50 -6.22
CA LYS A 279 8.90 -0.77 -7.09
C LYS A 279 8.84 0.74 -6.91
N TRP A 280 7.92 1.29 -6.12
CA TRP A 280 7.69 2.73 -6.04
C TRP A 280 8.68 3.46 -5.13
N ASN A 281 8.87 4.76 -5.38
CA ASN A 281 9.42 5.68 -4.38
C ASN A 281 8.28 6.12 -3.46
N ILE A 282 8.26 5.63 -2.22
CA ILE A 282 7.21 5.90 -1.25
C ILE A 282 7.74 5.69 0.18
N ASP A 283 7.20 6.39 1.19
CA ASP A 283 7.67 6.22 2.57
C ASP A 283 6.91 5.12 3.32
N VAL A 284 5.61 5.00 3.07
CA VAL A 284 4.74 4.05 3.78
C VAL A 284 3.67 3.46 2.85
N VAL A 285 3.48 2.15 2.90
CA VAL A 285 2.35 1.47 2.24
C VAL A 285 1.39 0.87 3.27
N LEU A 286 0.10 0.98 2.98
CA LEU A 286 -0.99 0.42 3.76
C LEU A 286 -1.73 -0.62 2.89
N PRO A 287 -1.26 -1.87 2.83
CA PRO A 287 -1.93 -2.91 2.06
C PRO A 287 -3.32 -3.20 2.65
N MET A 288 -4.35 -3.12 1.81
CA MET A 288 -5.75 -3.38 2.17
C MET A 288 -6.00 -4.89 2.20
N ILE A 289 -5.57 -5.54 3.27
CA ILE A 289 -5.66 -6.99 3.49
C ILE A 289 -7.05 -7.33 4.04
N TYR A 290 -8.06 -7.00 3.25
CA TYR A 290 -9.47 -7.18 3.59
C TYR A 290 -9.88 -8.64 3.34
N HIS A 291 -9.42 -9.58 4.17
CA HIS A 291 -9.58 -11.04 4.00
C HIS A 291 -11.02 -11.46 3.60
N ASN A 292 -12.05 -10.86 4.20
CA ASN A 292 -13.45 -11.10 3.85
C ASN A 292 -13.80 -10.82 2.38
N PHE A 293 -13.13 -9.88 1.73
CA PHE A 293 -13.34 -9.59 0.31
C PHE A 293 -12.74 -10.67 -0.59
N TYR A 294 -11.84 -11.50 -0.05
CA TYR A 294 -11.17 -12.58 -0.75
C TYR A 294 -11.69 -13.98 -0.35
N ASN A 295 -12.70 -14.06 0.53
CA ASN A 295 -13.15 -15.30 1.16
C ASN A 295 -12.02 -16.05 1.88
N GLU A 296 -11.08 -15.30 2.45
CA GLU A 296 -9.94 -15.82 3.20
C GLU A 296 -10.20 -15.70 4.70
N GLU A 297 -9.54 -16.52 5.51
CA GLU A 297 -9.62 -16.50 6.98
C GLU A 297 -8.66 -15.46 7.58
N THR A 298 -8.74 -15.22 8.90
CA THR A 298 -7.92 -14.22 9.59
C THR A 298 -6.41 -14.49 9.47
N ASP A 299 -5.96 -15.74 9.40
CA ASP A 299 -4.55 -16.11 9.26
C ASP A 299 -3.91 -15.62 7.95
N TRP A 300 -4.72 -15.46 6.89
CA TRP A 300 -4.31 -14.87 5.63
C TRP A 300 -3.80 -13.43 5.80
N ILE A 301 -4.25 -12.71 6.83
CA ILE A 301 -3.72 -11.38 7.17
C ILE A 301 -2.23 -11.45 7.48
N GLY A 302 -1.82 -12.46 8.24
CA GLY A 302 -0.41 -12.70 8.56
C GLY A 302 0.40 -13.07 7.32
N TYR A 303 -0.12 -13.99 6.50
CA TYR A 303 0.53 -14.39 5.23
C TYR A 303 0.76 -13.20 4.29
N ALA A 304 -0.29 -12.44 3.98
CA ALA A 304 -0.20 -11.29 3.07
C ALA A 304 0.72 -10.18 3.63
N THR A 305 0.68 -9.95 4.94
CA THR A 305 1.60 -9.02 5.61
C THR A 305 3.05 -9.47 5.45
N ALA A 306 3.37 -10.73 5.74
CA ALA A 306 4.72 -11.27 5.63
C ALA A 306 5.27 -11.18 4.20
N GLN A 307 4.43 -11.49 3.21
CA GLN A 307 4.78 -11.38 1.80
C GLN A 307 5.13 -9.93 1.43
N GLY A 308 4.28 -8.97 1.82
CA GLY A 308 4.53 -7.56 1.58
C GLY A 308 5.80 -7.03 2.27
N VAL A 309 6.07 -7.45 3.51
CA VAL A 309 7.30 -7.08 4.23
C VAL A 309 8.53 -7.65 3.53
N LYS A 310 8.47 -8.89 3.08
CA LYS A 310 9.56 -9.54 2.33
C LYS A 310 9.84 -8.84 1.00
N ASP A 311 8.80 -8.45 0.27
CA ASP A 311 8.96 -7.73 -1.01
C ASP A 311 9.54 -6.31 -0.84
N LEU A 312 9.49 -5.76 0.38
CA LEU A 312 10.11 -4.49 0.73
C LEU A 312 11.50 -4.62 1.35
N GLU A 313 12.04 -5.84 1.49
CA GLU A 313 13.35 -6.06 2.11
C GLU A 313 14.45 -5.24 1.40
N GLY A 314 15.27 -4.55 2.20
CA GLY A 314 16.32 -3.66 1.69
C GLY A 314 15.83 -2.28 1.21
N LYS A 315 14.53 -1.99 1.30
CA LYS A 315 13.97 -0.65 1.01
C LYS A 315 13.68 0.09 2.31
N ASN A 316 13.77 1.42 2.26
CA ASN A 316 13.37 2.28 3.36
C ASN A 316 11.88 2.62 3.27
N VAL A 317 11.03 1.59 3.28
CA VAL A 317 9.56 1.72 3.18
C VAL A 317 8.93 0.97 4.35
N GLU A 318 8.04 1.63 5.08
CA GLU A 318 7.27 0.98 6.13
C GLU A 318 5.99 0.36 5.58
N LEU A 319 5.59 -0.78 6.15
CA LEU A 319 4.32 -1.43 5.88
C LEU A 319 3.43 -1.39 7.12
N HIS A 320 2.18 -0.92 6.96
CA HIS A 320 1.16 -0.90 8.01
C HIS A 320 -0.10 -1.61 7.51
N THR A 321 -0.41 -2.77 8.06
CA THR A 321 -1.47 -3.66 7.56
C THR A 321 -2.86 -3.02 7.65
N GLY A 322 -3.58 -2.91 6.55
CA GLY A 322 -4.97 -2.42 6.52
C GLY A 322 -5.97 -3.56 6.66
N VAL A 323 -6.98 -3.38 7.52
CA VAL A 323 -8.07 -4.36 7.75
C VAL A 323 -9.44 -3.70 7.61
N TYR A 324 -10.41 -4.46 7.07
CA TYR A 324 -11.81 -4.05 6.96
C TYR A 324 -12.58 -4.56 8.17
N VAL A 325 -12.91 -3.66 9.10
CA VAL A 325 -13.40 -4.02 10.43
C VAL A 325 -14.89 -4.36 10.55
N PRO A 326 -15.83 -3.86 9.73
CA PRO A 326 -17.26 -4.07 9.96
C PRO A 326 -17.70 -5.54 10.17
N PRO A 327 -17.18 -6.54 9.42
CA PRO A 327 -17.57 -7.94 9.63
C PRO A 327 -16.77 -8.65 10.73
N MET A 328 -15.70 -8.05 11.28
CA MET A 328 -14.79 -8.72 12.22
C MET A 328 -15.32 -8.67 13.67
N SER A 329 -15.20 -9.77 14.40
CA SER A 329 -15.36 -9.83 15.86
C SER A 329 -14.21 -9.12 16.60
N ALA A 330 -14.40 -8.90 17.91
CA ALA A 330 -13.36 -8.32 18.75
C ALA A 330 -12.14 -9.24 18.87
N GLU A 331 -12.36 -10.55 18.85
CA GLU A 331 -11.34 -11.59 18.87
C GLU A 331 -10.52 -11.59 17.57
N GLU A 332 -11.18 -11.56 16.40
CA GLU A 332 -10.50 -11.48 15.09
C GLU A 332 -9.68 -10.19 14.95
N ILE A 333 -10.13 -9.07 15.54
CA ILE A 333 -9.32 -7.85 15.58
C ILE A 333 -8.04 -8.06 16.39
N LYS A 334 -8.11 -8.70 17.56
CA LYS A 334 -6.90 -8.98 18.37
C LYS A 334 -5.94 -9.87 17.58
N GLU A 335 -6.46 -10.93 16.98
CA GLU A 335 -5.68 -11.85 16.16
C GLU A 335 -5.04 -11.14 14.96
N ALA A 336 -5.78 -10.31 14.22
CA ALA A 336 -5.25 -9.55 13.10
C ALA A 336 -4.10 -8.60 13.50
N ILE A 337 -4.21 -7.96 14.67
CA ILE A 337 -3.16 -7.11 15.24
C ILE A 337 -1.90 -7.93 15.56
N GLU A 338 -2.08 -9.08 16.20
CA GLU A 338 -0.99 -9.99 16.56
C GLU A 338 -0.30 -10.55 15.31
N LEU A 339 -1.08 -10.98 14.32
CA LEU A 339 -0.58 -11.47 13.03
C LEU A 339 0.18 -10.38 12.27
N ALA A 340 -0.35 -9.17 12.17
CA ALA A 340 0.35 -8.06 11.50
C ALA A 340 1.70 -7.77 12.18
N ARG A 341 1.71 -7.70 13.52
CA ARG A 341 2.92 -7.46 14.31
C ARG A 341 3.95 -8.59 14.18
N ALA A 342 3.52 -9.84 14.32
CA ALA A 342 4.38 -11.02 14.24
C ALA A 342 5.00 -11.19 12.85
N ASN A 343 4.32 -10.72 11.80
CA ASN A 343 4.78 -10.78 10.42
C ASN A 343 5.50 -9.50 9.93
N GLY A 344 5.90 -8.63 10.86
CA GLY A 344 6.86 -7.55 10.58
C GLY A 344 6.27 -6.20 10.19
N ALA A 345 4.95 -6.03 10.20
CA ALA A 345 4.34 -4.71 10.00
C ALA A 345 4.79 -3.72 11.10
N LYS A 346 4.89 -2.44 10.74
CA LYS A 346 5.17 -1.34 11.67
C LYS A 346 3.91 -0.73 12.28
N GLY A 347 2.75 -1.19 11.84
CA GLY A 347 1.46 -0.79 12.37
C GLY A 347 0.31 -1.50 11.70
N ILE A 348 -0.90 -1.11 12.09
CA ILE A 348 -2.15 -1.63 11.56
C ILE A 348 -3.15 -0.48 11.41
N ALA A 349 -4.00 -0.57 10.40
CA ALA A 349 -4.92 0.46 10.02
C ALA A 349 -6.34 -0.11 9.90
N PHE A 350 -7.30 0.54 10.57
CA PHE A 350 -8.67 0.06 10.70
C PHE A 350 -9.62 0.88 9.81
N TYR A 351 -10.20 0.25 8.79
CA TYR A 351 -11.15 0.87 7.86
C TYR A 351 -12.58 0.33 8.08
N ASP A 352 -13.61 1.16 8.27
CA ASP A 352 -13.64 2.62 8.54
C ASP A 352 -13.71 2.84 10.06
N GLY A 353 -13.03 3.88 10.58
CA GLY A 353 -12.97 4.17 12.01
C GLY A 353 -14.30 4.52 12.65
N ASN A 354 -15.27 4.98 11.86
CA ASN A 354 -16.59 5.37 12.37
C ASN A 354 -17.46 4.15 12.70
N ASP A 355 -17.17 2.98 12.12
CA ASP A 355 -18.01 1.78 12.21
C ASP A 355 -17.53 0.79 13.29
N LEU A 356 -16.53 1.18 14.09
CA LEU A 356 -16.04 0.36 15.20
C LEU A 356 -17.02 0.33 16.38
N THR A 357 -17.45 -0.88 16.75
CA THR A 357 -18.26 -1.16 17.94
C THR A 357 -17.45 -0.99 19.24
N GLU A 358 -18.13 -0.85 20.38
CA GLU A 358 -17.45 -0.74 21.69
C GLU A 358 -16.58 -1.96 22.04
N ALA A 359 -17.00 -3.16 21.63
CA ALA A 359 -16.22 -4.38 21.84
C ALA A 359 -14.92 -4.36 21.02
N GLN A 360 -15.00 -3.94 19.76
CA GLN A 360 -13.84 -3.78 18.87
C GLN A 360 -12.90 -2.68 19.38
N TRP A 361 -13.43 -1.53 19.82
CA TRP A 361 -12.62 -0.47 20.45
C TRP A 361 -11.86 -0.97 21.68
N LYS A 362 -12.53 -1.72 22.55
CA LYS A 362 -11.89 -2.33 23.72
C LYS A 362 -10.76 -3.29 23.31
N ALA A 363 -10.98 -4.14 22.31
CA ALA A 363 -9.97 -5.05 21.80
C ALA A 363 -8.72 -4.31 21.28
N ILE A 364 -8.93 -3.29 20.44
CA ILE A 364 -7.87 -2.42 19.93
C ILE A 364 -7.10 -1.79 21.09
N LYS A 365 -7.80 -1.14 22.03
CA LYS A 365 -7.17 -0.47 23.17
C LYS A 365 -6.35 -1.41 24.04
N GLU A 366 -6.84 -2.62 24.29
CA GLU A 366 -6.14 -3.63 25.09
C GLU A 366 -4.85 -4.15 24.43
N SER A 367 -4.79 -4.15 23.09
CA SER A 367 -3.65 -4.65 22.31
C SER A 367 -2.50 -3.65 22.16
N LYS A 368 -2.72 -2.38 22.51
CA LYS A 368 -1.71 -1.29 22.44
C LYS A 368 -0.61 -1.37 23.52
N LYS A 369 -0.72 -2.33 24.45
CA LYS A 369 0.16 -2.49 25.61
C LYS A 369 1.59 -2.89 25.24
#